data_AF-A0A453LCA2-F1
#
_entry.id   AF-A0A453LCA2-F1
#
_cell.length_a   1.000
_cell.length_b   1.000
_cell.length_c   1.000
_cell.angle_alpha   90.00
_cell.angle_beta   90.00
_cell.angle_gamma   90.00
#
_symmetry.space_group_name_H-M   'P 1'
#
loop_
_entity.id
_entity.type
_entity.pdbx_description
1 polymer ?
#
loop_
_entity_poly.entity_id
_entity_poly.type
_entity_poly.pdbx_seq_one_letter_code
_entity_poly.pdbx_strand_id
1 'polypeptide(L)'
;MGTKRRDFEKPVQFQNYKNDGAILNLAAHDPIDWSNIISIWKGLIVQKYIQNQYNIGTKVEDMLTYLETFLGESVKVLWEQWVESYPSQYEELKRAGSNPNNFANVISNMIIAEDPELGHTSLQNERLREIEKLTLSSWKGIKEFSQHYLYNATTAKQGFNVGVVERYFNKLPDPLGSIIFEEYKKETGGNVVNISQAITFVFKQLRKVCTSIQAQRSMKKSDYNFCNNIVQIPLTYGEERHMKNKYYKPQRRDNRNFRTNKRYFLRRSDNRAPFLLKRNARRYNPKKTYDKTCRCFICNSPDHLSRTCPYKDQKRYSSKYEENKREY
;
A
#
# COMPACT_ATOMS: atom_id res chain seq x y z
N MET A 1 14.15 -4.98 -5.98
CA MET A 1 14.44 -4.28 -4.70
C MET A 1 13.28 -4.55 -3.77
N GLY A 2 13.50 -5.35 -2.73
CA GLY A 2 12.46 -5.80 -1.82
C GLY A 2 11.94 -4.63 -0.98
N THR A 3 10.62 -4.46 -0.99
CA THR A 3 9.90 -3.59 -0.05
C THR A 3 10.06 -4.16 1.36
N LYS A 4 11.11 -3.73 2.07
CA LYS A 4 11.12 -3.83 3.53
C LYS A 4 9.98 -2.92 4.00
N ARG A 5 8.86 -3.52 4.39
CA ARG A 5 7.83 -2.83 5.18
C ARG A 5 8.57 -2.20 6.36
N ARG A 6 8.37 -0.91 6.63
CA ARG A 6 8.76 -0.38 7.94
C ARG A 6 7.84 -1.09 8.92
N ASP A 7 8.42 -1.93 9.76
CA ASP A 7 7.68 -2.55 10.85
C ASP A 7 7.09 -1.41 11.69
N PHE A 8 5.77 -1.44 11.88
CA PHE A 8 5.00 -0.34 12.47
C PHE A 8 5.47 -0.04 13.90
N GLU A 9 5.91 -1.08 14.60
CA GLU A 9 6.77 -1.06 15.77
C GLU A 9 7.61 -2.34 15.69
N LYS A 10 8.91 -2.28 15.96
CA LYS A 10 9.61 -3.53 16.30
C LYS A 10 9.01 -3.99 17.62
N PRO A 11 8.54 -5.25 17.75
CA PRO A 11 8.13 -5.75 19.06
C PRO A 11 9.31 -5.57 20.00
N VAL A 12 9.11 -4.77 21.06
CA VAL A 12 10.13 -4.59 22.09
C VAL A 12 10.31 -5.96 22.74
N GLN A 13 11.42 -6.62 22.40
CA GLN A 13 11.78 -7.89 22.99
C GLN A 13 12.48 -7.61 24.31
N PHE A 14 11.68 -7.54 25.37
CA PHE A 14 12.21 -7.57 26.71
C PHE A 14 12.96 -8.88 26.94
N GLN A 15 14.15 -8.81 27.53
CA GLN A 15 14.95 -9.98 27.85
C GLN A 15 14.27 -10.80 28.94
N ASN A 16 13.43 -11.76 28.54
CA ASN A 16 13.27 -13.09 29.12
C ASN A 16 11.96 -13.71 28.62
N TYR A 17 12.03 -14.85 27.94
CA TYR A 17 10.84 -15.66 27.61
C TYR A 17 10.12 -16.23 28.86
N LYS A 18 10.70 -16.07 30.06
CA LYS A 18 10.16 -16.56 31.35
C LYS A 18 9.50 -15.49 32.22
N ASN A 19 9.81 -14.21 32.00
CA ASN A 19 9.17 -13.08 32.70
C ASN A 19 8.49 -12.28 31.60
N ASP A 20 7.17 -12.13 31.57
CA ASP A 20 6.36 -11.62 30.42
C ASP A 20 6.71 -10.21 29.88
N GLY A 21 7.96 -9.97 29.53
CA GLY A 21 8.53 -8.69 29.14
C GLY A 21 8.36 -7.54 30.12
N ALA A 22 8.23 -7.79 31.42
CA ALA A 22 7.96 -6.72 32.38
C ALA A 22 9.22 -6.04 32.95
N ILE A 23 10.42 -6.60 32.74
CA ILE A 23 11.66 -6.05 33.30
C ILE A 23 12.19 -4.94 32.38
N LEU A 24 12.33 -3.73 32.93
CA LEU A 24 12.92 -2.58 32.23
C LEU A 24 14.45 -2.68 32.22
N ASN A 25 15.01 -3.26 31.15
CA ASN A 25 16.46 -3.30 30.94
C ASN A 25 16.87 -2.34 29.82
N LEU A 26 17.21 -1.09 30.15
CA LEU A 26 17.61 -0.08 29.16
C LEU A 26 18.88 -0.45 28.39
N ALA A 27 19.83 -1.13 29.05
CA ALA A 27 21.11 -1.53 28.44
C ALA A 27 20.93 -2.58 27.33
N ALA A 28 19.78 -3.25 27.26
CA ALA A 28 19.44 -4.20 26.22
C ALA A 28 18.91 -3.55 24.93
N HIS A 29 18.69 -2.23 24.94
CA HIS A 29 18.00 -1.52 23.86
C HIS A 29 18.78 -0.29 23.39
N ASP A 30 18.56 0.09 22.13
CA ASP A 30 19.13 1.31 21.56
C ASP A 30 18.56 2.55 22.29
N PRO A 31 19.39 3.52 22.71
CA PRO A 31 18.93 4.76 23.33
C PRO A 31 17.85 5.52 22.56
N ILE A 32 17.83 5.39 21.23
CA ILE A 32 16.79 6.00 20.38
C ILE A 32 15.40 5.44 20.70
N ASP A 33 15.30 4.17 21.08
CA ASP A 33 14.04 3.49 21.35
C ASP A 33 13.55 3.65 22.81
N TRP A 34 14.36 4.25 23.70
CA TRP A 34 14.07 4.30 25.14
C TRP A 34 12.72 4.94 25.48
N SER A 35 12.34 6.03 24.82
CA SER A 35 11.05 6.68 25.09
C SER A 35 9.86 5.75 24.76
N ASN A 36 9.95 5.00 23.66
CA ASN A 36 8.93 4.01 23.30
C ASN A 36 8.89 2.83 24.28
N ILE A 37 10.07 2.31 24.65
CA ILE A 37 10.21 1.19 25.59
C ILE A 37 9.63 1.56 26.95
N ILE A 38 9.96 2.75 27.47
CA ILE A 38 9.43 3.26 28.74
C ILE A 38 7.92 3.41 28.64
N SER A 39 7.39 3.96 27.54
CA SER A 39 5.93 4.09 27.34
C SER A 39 5.21 2.74 27.39
N ILE A 40 5.76 1.71 26.75
CA ILE A 40 5.20 0.35 26.77
C ILE A 40 5.31 -0.25 28.17
N TRP A 41 6.49 -0.11 28.80
CA TRP A 41 6.75 -0.62 30.14
C TRP A 41 5.81 -0.02 31.20
N LYS A 42 5.55 1.29 31.16
CA LYS A 42 4.58 1.98 32.04
C LYS A 42 3.21 1.27 32.00
N GLY A 43 2.71 0.97 30.81
CA GLY A 43 1.42 0.27 30.65
C GLY A 43 1.45 -1.15 31.22
N LEU A 44 2.54 -1.88 30.98
CA LEU A 44 2.70 -3.27 31.46
C LEU A 44 2.75 -3.35 32.98
N ILE A 45 3.53 -2.51 33.65
CA ILE A 45 3.67 -2.58 35.12
C ILE A 45 2.39 -2.16 35.84
N VAL A 46 1.67 -1.16 35.31
CA VAL A 46 0.37 -0.75 35.86
C VAL A 46 -0.63 -1.89 35.73
N GLN A 47 -0.68 -2.54 34.57
CA GLN A 47 -1.54 -3.71 34.35
C GLN A 47 -1.19 -4.85 35.32
N LYS A 48 0.08 -5.19 35.48
CA LYS A 48 0.53 -6.25 36.40
C LYS A 48 0.23 -5.93 37.86
N TYR A 49 0.41 -4.67 38.27
CA TYR A 49 0.03 -4.22 39.60
C TYR A 49 -1.47 -4.39 39.86
N ILE A 50 -2.32 -3.91 38.96
CA ILE A 50 -3.78 -4.02 39.10
C ILE A 50 -4.21 -5.50 39.22
N GLN A 51 -3.59 -6.39 38.43
CA GLN A 51 -3.88 -7.83 38.48
C GLN A 51 -3.51 -8.47 39.83
N ASN A 52 -2.46 -7.99 40.48
CA ASN A 52 -1.93 -8.57 41.72
C ASN A 52 -2.21 -7.72 42.97
N GLN A 53 -3.00 -6.65 42.85
CA GLN A 53 -3.17 -5.63 43.89
C GLN A 53 -3.66 -6.21 45.22
N TYR A 54 -4.53 -7.23 45.17
CA TYR A 54 -5.08 -7.88 46.36
C TYR A 54 -4.05 -8.70 47.16
N ASN A 55 -2.92 -9.07 46.57
CA ASN A 55 -1.89 -9.90 47.19
C ASN A 55 -0.69 -9.09 47.70
N ILE A 56 -0.54 -7.83 47.27
CA ILE A 56 0.66 -7.02 47.52
C ILE A 56 0.63 -6.36 48.91
N GLY A 57 -0.55 -6.13 49.49
CA GLY A 57 -0.71 -5.39 50.74
C GLY A 57 -1.34 -4.02 50.50
N THR A 58 -1.74 -3.34 51.58
CA THR A 58 -2.47 -2.06 51.51
C THR A 58 -1.56 -0.84 51.65
N LYS A 59 -0.29 -1.02 52.01
CA LYS A 59 0.66 0.08 52.20
C LYS A 59 1.27 0.51 50.87
N VAL A 60 1.67 1.79 50.80
CA VAL A 60 2.32 2.35 49.61
C VAL A 60 3.72 1.73 49.42
N GLU A 61 4.41 1.44 50.52
CA GLU A 61 5.72 0.77 50.51
C GLU A 61 5.65 -0.62 49.87
N ASP A 62 4.57 -1.36 50.11
CA ASP A 62 4.40 -2.68 49.52
C ASP A 62 4.23 -2.60 48.00
N MET A 63 3.46 -1.60 47.52
CA MET A 63 3.37 -1.29 46.09
C MET A 63 4.72 -0.93 45.50
N LEU A 64 5.47 -0.03 46.14
CA LEU A 64 6.78 0.41 45.64
C LEU A 64 7.75 -0.77 45.55
N THR A 65 7.83 -1.59 46.62
CA THR A 65 8.67 -2.79 46.65
C THR A 65 8.28 -3.79 45.56
N TYR A 66 6.99 -3.98 45.32
CA TYR A 66 6.52 -4.84 44.22
C TYR A 66 6.92 -4.27 42.85
N LEU A 67 6.72 -2.97 42.62
CA LEU A 67 7.03 -2.33 41.34
C LEU A 67 8.54 -2.28 41.04
N GLU A 68 9.37 -2.15 42.07
CA GLU A 68 10.83 -2.23 41.96
C GLU A 68 11.32 -3.56 41.38
N THR A 69 10.56 -4.66 41.55
CA THR A 69 10.91 -5.97 40.95
C THR A 69 10.87 -5.97 39.42
N PHE A 70 10.23 -4.98 38.81
CA PHE A 70 10.20 -4.80 37.35
C PHE A 70 11.31 -3.90 36.82
N LEU A 71 12.20 -3.40 37.68
CA LEU A 71 13.39 -2.66 37.24
C LEU A 71 14.53 -3.64 36.93
N GLY A 72 15.12 -3.48 35.75
CA GLY A 72 16.38 -4.15 35.43
C GLY A 72 17.54 -3.53 36.22
N GLU A 73 18.67 -4.24 36.29
CA GLU A 73 19.83 -3.89 37.12
C GLU A 73 20.27 -2.42 36.96
N SER A 74 20.45 -1.96 35.73
CA SER A 74 20.87 -0.58 35.44
C SER A 74 19.89 0.49 35.95
N VAL A 75 18.58 0.26 35.80
CA VAL A 75 17.55 1.19 36.26
C VAL A 75 17.37 1.11 37.77
N LYS A 76 17.54 -0.08 38.35
CA LYS A 76 17.44 -0.28 39.79
C LYS A 76 18.53 0.48 40.54
N VAL A 77 19.77 0.42 40.06
CA VAL A 77 20.88 1.21 40.63
C VAL A 77 20.58 2.71 40.54
N LEU A 78 20.05 3.18 39.40
CA LEU A 78 19.67 4.58 39.23
C LEU A 78 18.53 5.00 40.17
N TRP A 79 17.55 4.12 40.40
CA TRP A 79 16.47 4.33 41.36
C TRP A 79 16.99 4.47 42.79
N GLU A 80 17.86 3.55 43.23
CA GLU A 80 18.46 3.59 44.56
C GLU A 80 19.25 4.90 44.77
N GLN A 81 20.06 5.30 43.78
CA GLN A 81 20.77 6.58 43.81
C GLN A 81 19.83 7.79 43.88
N TRP A 82 18.69 7.76 43.17
CA TRP A 82 17.71 8.83 43.22
C TRP A 82 17.03 8.92 44.58
N VAL A 83 16.66 7.78 45.18
CA VAL A 83 16.09 7.73 46.55
C VAL A 83 17.05 8.32 47.57
N GLU A 84 18.36 8.00 47.47
CA GLU A 84 19.40 8.56 48.33
C GLU A 84 19.61 10.07 48.13
N SER A 85 19.56 10.52 46.88
CA SER A 85 19.84 11.92 46.52
C SER A 85 18.64 12.85 46.76
N TYR A 86 17.41 12.34 46.66
CA TYR A 86 16.18 13.11 46.73
C TYR A 86 15.16 12.54 47.74
N PRO A 87 15.52 12.47 49.04
CA PRO A 87 14.68 11.85 50.06
C PRO A 87 13.32 12.55 50.22
N SER A 88 13.26 13.88 50.06
CA SER A 88 12.00 14.63 50.13
C SER A 88 11.03 14.27 49.00
N GLN A 89 11.52 14.12 47.78
CA GLN A 89 10.70 13.71 46.63
C GLN A 89 10.20 12.27 46.77
N TYR A 90 11.02 11.40 47.37
CA TYR A 90 10.61 10.04 47.68
C TYR A 90 9.51 10.00 48.76
N GLU A 91 9.57 10.86 49.77
CA GLU A 91 8.46 11.02 50.72
C GLU A 91 7.19 11.57 50.07
N GLU A 92 7.31 12.55 49.17
CA GLU A 92 6.16 13.06 48.41
C GLU A 92 5.50 11.97 47.56
N LEU A 93 6.30 11.11 46.92
CA LEU A 93 5.81 9.95 46.18
C LEU A 93 5.00 9.00 47.09
N LYS A 94 5.46 8.78 48.33
CA LYS A 94 4.72 7.98 49.32
C LYS A 94 3.41 8.65 49.75
N ARG A 95 3.44 9.98 49.96
CA ARG A 95 2.26 10.77 50.33
C ARG A 95 1.20 10.82 49.23
N ALA A 96 1.61 10.72 47.96
CA ALA A 96 0.70 10.67 46.82
C ALA A 96 -0.14 9.38 46.74
N GLY A 97 0.13 8.39 47.59
CA GLY A 97 -0.66 7.17 47.74
C GLY A 97 -0.29 6.04 46.76
N SER A 98 -1.03 4.93 46.85
CA SER A 98 -0.78 3.71 46.06
C SER A 98 -1.27 3.83 44.61
N ASN A 99 -0.61 4.68 43.82
CA ASN A 99 -0.85 4.81 42.39
C ASN A 99 0.41 4.41 41.59
N PRO A 100 0.38 3.29 40.85
CA PRO A 100 1.55 2.81 40.10
C PRO A 100 1.99 3.80 39.00
N ASN A 101 1.10 4.67 38.53
CA ASN A 101 1.45 5.69 37.55
C ASN A 101 2.43 6.72 38.11
N ASN A 102 2.34 7.04 39.41
CA ASN A 102 3.26 8.00 40.04
C ASN A 102 4.68 7.45 40.03
N PHE A 103 4.85 6.19 40.43
CA PHE A 103 6.13 5.49 40.35
C PHE A 103 6.65 5.44 38.90
N ALA A 104 5.80 5.02 37.96
CA ALA A 104 6.18 4.89 36.57
C ALA A 104 6.60 6.23 35.94
N ASN A 105 5.98 7.33 36.37
CA ASN A 105 6.33 8.69 35.94
C ASN A 105 7.65 9.18 36.54
N VAL A 106 7.93 8.89 37.81
CA VAL A 106 9.26 9.19 38.40
C VAL A 106 10.36 8.46 37.64
N ILE A 107 10.19 7.16 37.36
CA ILE A 107 11.12 6.36 36.54
C ILE A 107 11.35 7.01 35.16
N SER A 108 10.27 7.44 34.51
CA SER A 108 10.35 8.17 33.24
C SER A 108 11.12 9.48 33.34
N ASN A 109 10.86 10.28 34.38
CA ASN A 109 11.53 11.55 34.62
C ASN A 109 13.03 11.35 34.84
N MET A 110 13.42 10.34 35.61
CA MET A 110 14.84 10.05 35.86
C MET A 110 15.60 9.65 34.59
N ILE A 111 14.98 8.85 33.70
CA ILE A 111 15.68 8.29 32.54
C ILE A 111 15.66 9.25 31.34
N ILE A 112 14.50 9.82 31.01
CA ILE A 112 14.29 10.60 29.78
C ILE A 112 13.81 12.03 30.04
N ALA A 113 13.73 12.48 31.30
CA ALA A 113 13.26 13.80 31.68
C ALA A 113 11.86 14.16 31.13
N GLU A 114 10.97 13.16 31.00
CA GLU A 114 9.62 13.35 30.47
C GLU A 114 8.58 13.66 31.56
N ASP A 115 8.41 14.95 31.86
CA ASP A 115 7.45 15.44 32.86
C ASP A 115 5.98 15.13 32.47
N PRO A 116 5.17 14.54 33.38
CA PRO A 116 3.72 14.44 33.23
C PRO A 116 3.01 15.77 32.94
N GLU A 117 3.54 16.90 33.43
CA GLU A 117 2.90 18.22 33.33
C GLU A 117 3.18 18.97 32.01
N LEU A 118 4.24 18.61 31.26
CA LEU A 118 4.71 19.38 30.09
C LEU A 118 3.84 19.25 28.82
N GLY A 119 2.69 18.58 28.88
CA GLY A 119 1.69 18.54 27.80
C GLY A 119 2.08 17.73 26.56
N HIS A 120 3.36 17.68 26.18
CA HIS A 120 3.88 16.89 25.06
C HIS A 120 5.21 16.21 25.38
N THR A 121 5.19 14.87 25.44
CA THR A 121 6.41 14.06 25.63
C THR A 121 7.31 14.09 24.40
N SER A 122 8.60 13.74 24.55
CA SER A 122 9.56 13.73 23.43
C SER A 122 9.08 12.86 22.27
N LEU A 123 8.49 11.70 22.58
CA LEU A 123 7.84 10.79 21.64
C LEU A 123 6.70 11.46 20.88
N GLN A 124 5.84 12.23 21.56
CA GLN A 124 4.71 12.89 20.90
C GLN A 124 5.19 13.91 19.87
N ASN A 125 6.22 14.68 20.22
CA ASN A 125 6.82 15.67 19.31
C ASN A 125 7.51 15.00 18.11
N GLU A 126 8.20 13.88 18.32
CA GLU A 126 8.78 13.10 17.23
C GLU A 126 7.70 12.57 16.29
N ARG A 127 6.62 12.00 16.82
CA ARG A 127 5.49 11.49 16.03
C ARG A 127 4.82 12.59 15.23
N LEU A 128 4.69 13.80 15.78
CA LEU A 128 4.20 14.97 15.03
C LEU A 128 5.12 15.33 13.85
N ARG A 129 6.44 15.33 14.07
CA ARG A 129 7.41 15.57 12.97
C ARG A 129 7.34 14.48 11.90
N GLU A 130 7.10 13.22 12.29
CA GLU A 130 6.90 12.13 11.34
C GLU A 130 5.63 12.32 10.50
N ILE A 131 4.52 12.77 11.11
CA ILE A 131 3.29 13.14 10.36
C ILE A 131 3.58 14.19 9.30
N GLU A 132 4.39 15.19 9.63
CA GLU A 132 4.76 16.24 8.68
C GLU A 132 5.57 15.69 7.50
N LYS A 133 6.53 14.79 7.77
CA LYS A 133 7.36 14.13 6.76
C LYS A 133 6.60 13.12 5.89
N LEU A 134 5.51 12.53 6.38
CA LEU A 134 4.72 11.55 5.62
C LEU A 134 4.09 12.21 4.38
N THR A 135 4.33 11.66 3.20
CA THR A 135 3.74 12.12 1.93
C THR A 135 3.24 10.95 1.11
N LEU A 136 2.08 11.11 0.46
CA LEU A 136 1.51 10.09 -0.42
C LEU A 136 1.59 10.58 -1.88
N SER A 137 2.43 9.93 -2.70
CA SER A 137 2.57 10.26 -4.12
C SER A 137 1.64 9.45 -5.05
N SER A 138 1.18 8.29 -4.60
CA SER A 138 0.32 7.40 -5.39
C SER A 138 -0.72 6.71 -4.53
N TRP A 139 -1.95 6.63 -5.04
CA TRP A 139 -3.06 5.88 -4.43
C TRP A 139 -2.74 4.40 -4.15
N LYS A 140 -1.71 3.82 -4.76
CA LYS A 140 -1.27 2.45 -4.45
C LYS A 140 -0.84 2.26 -3.00
N GLY A 141 -0.26 3.28 -2.38
CA GLY A 141 0.24 3.24 -1.00
C GLY A 141 -0.73 3.80 0.04
N ILE A 142 -2.00 4.07 -0.33
CA ILE A 142 -2.96 4.71 0.58
C ILE A 142 -3.16 3.91 1.86
N LYS A 143 -3.13 2.58 1.80
CA LYS A 143 -3.33 1.72 2.97
C LYS A 143 -2.20 1.88 3.99
N GLU A 144 -0.96 1.70 3.55
CA GLU A 144 0.21 1.84 4.41
C GLU A 144 0.32 3.28 4.93
N PHE A 145 0.09 4.27 4.06
CA PHE A 145 0.09 5.68 4.43
C PHE A 145 -0.94 5.98 5.52
N SER A 146 -2.20 5.57 5.35
CA SER A 146 -3.25 5.80 6.36
C SER A 146 -2.95 5.09 7.67
N GLN A 147 -2.35 3.89 7.64
CA GLN A 147 -1.94 3.17 8.85
C GLN A 147 -0.83 3.90 9.60
N HIS A 148 0.22 4.36 8.90
CA HIS A 148 1.29 5.15 9.50
C HIS A 148 0.78 6.49 10.04
N TYR A 149 -0.11 7.16 9.29
CA TYR A 149 -0.68 8.42 9.70
C TYR A 149 -1.54 8.26 10.97
N LEU A 150 -2.38 7.22 11.01
CA LEU A 150 -3.20 6.90 12.19
C LEU A 150 -2.32 6.67 13.41
N TYR A 151 -1.33 5.77 13.27
CA TYR A 151 -0.43 5.41 14.37
C TYR A 151 0.31 6.63 14.92
N ASN A 152 0.88 7.47 14.05
CA ASN A 152 1.58 8.67 14.49
C ASN A 152 0.64 9.71 15.11
N ALA A 153 -0.57 9.89 14.57
CA ALA A 153 -1.54 10.84 15.11
C ALA A 153 -2.06 10.40 16.50
N THR A 154 -2.28 9.11 16.71
CA THR A 154 -2.75 8.59 18.00
C THR A 154 -1.65 8.55 19.05
N THR A 155 -0.43 8.16 18.68
CA THR A 155 0.73 8.18 19.61
C THR A 155 1.14 9.59 20.00
N ALA A 156 0.97 10.58 19.10
CA ALA A 156 1.11 12.00 19.42
C ALA A 156 -0.01 12.57 20.31
N LYS A 157 -1.05 11.79 20.65
CA LYS A 157 -2.29 12.24 21.31
C LYS A 157 -3.05 13.33 20.54
N GLN A 158 -2.87 13.42 19.22
CA GLN A 158 -3.51 14.42 18.35
C GLN A 158 -4.62 13.81 17.47
N GLY A 159 -5.11 12.61 17.79
CA GLY A 159 -6.10 11.90 16.98
C GLY A 159 -7.46 12.60 16.83
N PHE A 160 -7.78 13.55 17.71
CA PHE A 160 -8.99 14.38 17.67
C PHE A 160 -8.71 15.83 17.22
N ASN A 161 -7.45 16.17 16.93
CA ASN A 161 -7.08 17.51 16.51
C ASN A 161 -7.56 17.75 15.07
N VAL A 162 -8.48 18.71 14.90
CA VAL A 162 -9.07 19.06 13.60
C VAL A 162 -7.99 19.38 12.57
N GLY A 163 -6.96 20.15 12.94
CA GLY A 163 -5.87 20.51 12.04
C GLY A 163 -5.06 19.29 11.57
N VAL A 164 -4.84 18.30 12.44
CA VAL A 164 -4.15 17.04 12.07
C VAL A 164 -5.04 16.18 11.16
N VAL A 165 -6.36 16.18 11.38
CA VAL A 165 -7.32 15.48 10.52
C VAL A 165 -7.40 16.14 9.14
N GLU A 166 -7.46 17.48 9.06
CA GLU A 166 -7.47 18.18 7.77
C GLU A 166 -6.15 17.99 7.00
N ARG A 167 -5.00 18.02 7.69
CA ARG A 167 -3.69 17.72 7.09
C ARG A 167 -3.62 16.33 6.45
N TYR A 168 -4.38 15.35 6.95
CA TYR A 168 -4.45 14.03 6.34
C TYR A 168 -5.05 14.09 4.92
N PHE A 169 -6.14 14.84 4.76
CA PHE A 169 -6.78 15.03 3.45
C PHE A 169 -5.89 15.84 2.49
N ASN A 170 -5.21 16.87 2.98
CA ASN A 170 -4.28 17.67 2.17
C ASN A 170 -3.08 16.87 1.65
N LYS A 171 -2.78 15.72 2.27
CA LYS A 171 -1.71 14.81 1.81
C LYS A 171 -2.20 13.77 0.81
N LEU A 172 -3.49 13.72 0.47
CA LEU A 172 -4.03 12.81 -0.54
C LEU A 172 -3.74 13.33 -1.97
N PRO A 173 -3.44 12.46 -2.94
CA PRO A 173 -3.15 12.90 -4.30
C PRO A 173 -4.36 13.52 -5.03
N ASP A 174 -4.14 14.68 -5.62
CA ASP A 174 -5.13 15.36 -6.46
C ASP A 174 -5.33 14.70 -7.85
N PRO A 175 -6.49 14.93 -8.50
CA PRO A 175 -7.65 15.73 -8.06
C PRO A 175 -8.61 14.98 -7.13
N LEU A 176 -8.47 13.66 -6.99
CA LEU A 176 -9.39 12.84 -6.21
C LEU A 176 -9.35 13.18 -4.71
N GLY A 177 -8.18 13.55 -4.17
CA GLY A 177 -8.01 13.96 -2.78
C GLY A 177 -8.90 15.15 -2.41
N SER A 178 -8.85 16.22 -3.21
CA SER A 178 -9.68 17.41 -3.03
C SER A 178 -11.19 17.11 -3.07
N ILE A 179 -11.66 16.28 -4.01
CA ILE A 179 -13.08 15.92 -4.11
C ILE A 179 -13.54 15.18 -2.84
N ILE A 180 -12.75 14.22 -2.37
CA ILE A 180 -13.06 13.46 -1.15
C ILE A 180 -13.10 14.41 0.07
N PHE A 181 -12.21 15.39 0.14
CA PHE A 181 -12.18 16.33 1.25
C PHE A 181 -13.42 17.25 1.30
N GLU A 182 -13.88 17.73 0.14
CA GLU A 182 -15.11 18.52 0.06
C GLU A 182 -16.34 17.71 0.46
N GLU A 183 -16.44 16.46 -0.02
CA GLU A 183 -17.53 15.56 0.38
C GLU A 183 -17.50 15.26 1.88
N TYR A 184 -16.30 15.07 2.45
CA TYR A 184 -16.13 14.87 3.87
C TYR A 184 -16.63 16.08 4.68
N LYS A 185 -16.26 17.31 4.29
CA LYS A 185 -16.73 18.54 4.95
C LYS A 185 -18.26 18.68 4.90
N LYS A 186 -18.89 18.24 3.81
CA LYS A 186 -20.36 18.22 3.68
C LYS A 186 -21.02 17.19 4.60
N GLU A 187 -20.44 16.00 4.75
CA GLU A 187 -21.02 14.91 5.56
C GLU A 187 -20.83 15.14 7.07
N THR A 188 -19.78 15.85 7.49
CA THR A 188 -19.43 15.98 8.92
C THR A 188 -20.06 17.19 9.62
N GLY A 189 -20.49 18.22 8.88
CA GLY A 189 -21.31 19.31 9.42
C GLY A 189 -20.73 20.05 10.64
N GLY A 190 -19.41 19.96 10.90
CA GLY A 190 -18.76 20.56 12.06
C GLY A 190 -18.72 19.70 13.33
N ASN A 191 -19.12 18.42 13.29
CA ASN A 191 -18.95 17.50 14.41
C ASN A 191 -17.47 17.22 14.71
N VAL A 192 -17.14 16.89 15.96
CA VAL A 192 -15.78 16.48 16.34
C VAL A 192 -15.47 15.15 15.65
N VAL A 193 -14.58 15.18 14.67
CA VAL A 193 -14.19 14.00 13.91
C VAL A 193 -12.76 13.61 14.25
N ASN A 194 -12.56 12.32 14.51
CA ASN A 194 -11.23 11.77 14.75
C ASN A 194 -10.60 11.26 13.44
N ILE A 195 -9.28 11.05 13.50
CA ILE A 195 -8.50 10.58 12.35
C ILE A 195 -8.96 9.21 11.85
N SER A 196 -9.45 8.33 12.72
CA SER A 196 -9.91 6.99 12.32
C SER A 196 -11.21 7.04 11.51
N GLN A 197 -12.14 7.94 11.86
CA GLN A 197 -13.35 8.23 11.08
C GLN A 197 -13.00 8.83 9.72
N ALA A 198 -12.05 9.78 9.67
CA ALA A 198 -11.57 10.37 8.42
C ALA A 198 -10.96 9.32 7.48
N ILE A 199 -10.10 8.44 7.99
CA ILE A 199 -9.53 7.34 7.22
C ILE A 199 -10.63 6.40 6.71
N THR A 200 -11.56 6.01 7.58
CA THR A 200 -12.69 5.14 7.22
C THR A 200 -13.53 5.75 6.10
N PHE A 201 -13.77 7.06 6.16
CA PHE A 201 -14.47 7.81 5.13
C PHE A 201 -13.74 7.74 3.78
N VAL A 202 -12.43 8.00 3.75
CA VAL A 202 -11.62 7.89 2.52
C VAL A 202 -11.75 6.50 1.91
N PHE A 203 -11.64 5.43 2.71
CA PHE A 203 -11.78 4.06 2.18
C PHE A 203 -13.20 3.74 1.70
N LYS A 204 -14.24 4.27 2.36
CA LYS A 204 -15.63 4.18 1.88
C LYS A 204 -15.78 4.83 0.51
N GLN A 205 -15.19 6.00 0.30
CA GLN A 205 -15.28 6.73 -0.96
C GLN A 205 -14.45 6.09 -2.07
N LEU A 206 -13.23 5.64 -1.77
CA LEU A 206 -12.42 4.85 -2.70
C LEU A 206 -13.12 3.56 -3.13
N ARG A 207 -13.86 2.91 -2.24
CA ARG A 207 -14.67 1.72 -2.58
C ARG A 207 -15.73 2.06 -3.63
N LYS A 208 -16.44 3.19 -3.50
CA LYS A 208 -17.42 3.65 -4.50
C LYS A 208 -16.77 3.89 -5.87
N VAL A 209 -15.62 4.57 -5.87
CA VAL A 209 -14.85 4.82 -7.10
C VAL A 209 -14.44 3.50 -7.76
N CYS A 210 -13.88 2.56 -6.99
CA CYS A 210 -13.52 1.23 -7.50
C CYS A 210 -14.73 0.47 -8.07
N THR A 211 -15.89 0.51 -7.41
CA THR A 211 -17.11 -0.12 -7.93
C THR A 211 -17.60 0.53 -9.22
N SER A 212 -17.50 1.87 -9.35
CA SER A 212 -17.86 2.57 -10.59
C SER A 212 -16.93 2.20 -11.75
N ILE A 213 -15.63 2.07 -11.50
CA ILE A 213 -14.65 1.63 -12.50
C ILE A 213 -14.93 0.19 -12.92
N GLN A 214 -15.26 -0.69 -11.97
CA GLN A 214 -15.62 -2.06 -12.27
C GLN A 214 -16.89 -2.14 -13.13
N ALA A 215 -17.92 -1.34 -12.80
CA ALA A 215 -19.14 -1.22 -13.60
C ALA A 215 -18.85 -0.70 -15.02
N GLN A 216 -17.99 0.31 -15.17
CA GLN A 216 -17.54 0.81 -16.46
C GLN A 216 -16.78 -0.24 -17.28
N ARG A 217 -15.94 -1.07 -16.62
CA ARG A 217 -15.19 -2.14 -17.29
C ARG A 217 -16.07 -3.33 -17.69
N SER A 218 -17.14 -3.62 -16.95
CA SER A 218 -18.10 -4.66 -17.32
C SER A 218 -18.90 -4.29 -18.57
N MET A 219 -19.03 -3.00 -18.89
CA MET A 219 -19.63 -2.54 -20.14
C MET A 219 -18.59 -2.60 -21.27
N LYS A 220 -18.77 -3.48 -22.26
CA LYS A 220 -17.88 -3.53 -23.44
C LYS A 220 -18.15 -2.32 -24.33
N LYS A 221 -17.16 -1.88 -25.12
CA LYS A 221 -17.32 -0.78 -26.12
C LYS A 221 -18.55 -0.93 -27.03
N SER A 222 -18.99 -2.16 -27.30
CA SER A 222 -20.20 -2.47 -28.09
C SER A 222 -21.51 -2.08 -27.41
N ASP A 223 -21.54 -2.05 -26.08
CA ASP A 223 -22.75 -1.90 -25.28
C ASP A 223 -23.05 -0.41 -24.98
N TYR A 224 -22.10 0.49 -25.31
CA TYR A 224 -22.27 1.95 -25.27
C TYR A 224 -23.21 2.48 -26.36
N ASN A 225 -23.63 1.65 -27.33
CA ASN A 225 -24.59 2.07 -28.36
C ASN A 225 -25.94 2.48 -27.78
N PHE A 226 -26.28 2.01 -26.58
CA PHE A 226 -27.47 2.48 -25.83
C PHE A 226 -27.30 3.89 -25.28
N CYS A 227 -26.09 4.28 -24.83
CA CYS A 227 -25.82 5.63 -24.33
C CYS A 227 -26.00 6.71 -25.40
N ASN A 228 -25.70 6.39 -26.67
CA ASN A 228 -25.96 7.28 -27.80
C ASN A 228 -27.46 7.58 -28.02
N ASN A 229 -28.33 6.68 -27.58
CA ASN A 229 -29.79 6.82 -27.73
C ASN A 229 -30.47 7.47 -26.51
N ILE A 230 -29.77 7.61 -25.38
CA ILE A 230 -30.38 8.06 -24.10
C ILE A 230 -29.73 9.29 -23.50
N VAL A 231 -28.41 9.44 -23.63
CA VAL A 231 -27.70 10.62 -23.14
C VAL A 231 -27.33 11.47 -24.34
N GLN A 232 -28.28 12.29 -24.81
CA GLN A 232 -27.87 13.51 -25.48
C GLN A 232 -27.19 14.39 -24.42
N ILE A 233 -25.88 14.29 -24.32
CA ILE A 233 -25.07 15.33 -23.69
C ILE A 233 -25.50 16.61 -24.41
N PRO A 234 -26.02 17.65 -23.73
CA PRO A 234 -26.35 18.90 -24.38
C PRO A 234 -25.06 19.40 -25.02
N LEU A 235 -24.99 19.23 -26.34
CA LEU A 235 -23.87 19.69 -27.14
C LEU A 235 -23.77 21.19 -26.89
N THR A 236 -22.59 21.63 -26.49
CA THR A 236 -22.12 22.98 -26.73
C THR A 236 -22.66 23.45 -28.09
N TYR A 237 -23.55 24.44 -28.07
CA TYR A 237 -24.01 25.11 -29.28
C TYR A 237 -22.77 25.62 -30.02
N GLY A 238 -22.59 25.22 -31.29
CA GLY A 238 -21.58 25.78 -32.18
C GLY A 238 -20.63 24.81 -32.90
N GLU A 239 -20.63 23.50 -32.59
CA GLU A 239 -19.89 22.53 -33.41
C GLU A 239 -20.84 21.67 -34.25
N GLU A 240 -21.13 22.14 -35.46
CA GLU A 240 -21.62 21.26 -36.50
C GLU A 240 -20.60 20.13 -36.71
N ARG A 241 -20.97 18.92 -36.30
CA ARG A 241 -20.24 17.73 -36.75
C ARG A 241 -20.40 17.68 -38.27
N HIS A 242 -19.39 18.14 -38.99
CA HIS A 242 -19.27 17.88 -40.41
C HIS A 242 -19.21 16.35 -40.60
N MET A 243 -20.37 15.74 -40.86
CA MET A 243 -20.48 14.43 -41.45
C MET A 243 -19.76 14.50 -42.79
N LYS A 244 -18.47 14.14 -42.82
CA LYS A 244 -17.78 13.80 -44.06
C LYS A 244 -18.44 12.53 -44.58
N ASN A 245 -19.54 12.69 -45.30
CA ASN A 245 -20.00 11.71 -46.27
C ASN A 245 -18.78 11.39 -47.14
N LYS A 246 -18.16 10.23 -46.90
CA LYS A 246 -17.22 9.65 -47.85
C LYS A 246 -18.04 9.29 -49.08
N TYR A 247 -18.21 10.26 -49.97
CA TYR A 247 -18.55 9.97 -51.36
C TYR A 247 -17.49 9.00 -51.87
N TYR A 248 -17.89 7.75 -52.08
CA TYR A 248 -17.14 6.81 -52.90
C TYR A 248 -17.01 7.46 -54.28
N LYS A 249 -15.83 8.04 -54.59
CA LYS A 249 -15.53 8.43 -55.97
C LYS A 249 -15.48 7.13 -56.79
N PRO A 250 -16.32 6.96 -57.83
CA PRO A 250 -16.12 5.88 -58.78
C PRO A 250 -14.77 6.15 -59.44
N GLN A 251 -13.84 5.21 -59.32
CA GLN A 251 -12.57 5.26 -59.98
C GLN A 251 -12.84 5.28 -61.49
N ARG A 252 -12.56 6.41 -62.15
CA ARG A 252 -12.70 6.57 -63.60
C ARG A 252 -11.92 5.46 -64.30
N ARG A 253 -12.63 4.52 -64.94
CA ARG A 253 -12.07 3.62 -65.94
C ARG A 253 -11.76 4.44 -67.18
N ASP A 254 -10.59 5.05 -67.22
CA ASP A 254 -10.03 5.56 -68.48
C ASP A 254 -9.51 4.34 -69.28
N ASN A 255 -10.35 3.86 -70.19
CA ASN A 255 -9.97 2.98 -71.28
C ASN A 255 -9.03 3.76 -72.22
N ARG A 256 -7.72 3.67 -72.01
CA ARG A 256 -6.74 4.01 -73.05
C ARG A 256 -5.77 2.86 -73.22
N ASN A 257 -5.98 2.17 -74.33
CA ASN A 257 -5.07 1.20 -74.91
C ASN A 257 -3.70 1.86 -75.13
N PHE A 258 -2.74 1.57 -74.26
CA PHE A 258 -1.32 1.69 -74.59
C PHE A 258 -0.68 0.32 -74.42
N ARG A 259 -0.57 -0.41 -75.52
CA ARG A 259 0.31 -1.57 -75.65
C ARG A 259 1.73 -1.11 -75.34
N THR A 260 2.29 -1.51 -74.20
CA THR A 260 3.74 -1.63 -74.06
C THR A 260 4.10 -2.92 -73.35
N ASN A 261 5.02 -3.63 -74.01
CA ASN A 261 5.49 -4.98 -73.78
C ASN A 261 5.81 -5.33 -72.32
N LYS A 262 5.45 -6.57 -71.97
CA LYS A 262 5.96 -7.29 -70.79
C LYS A 262 7.49 -7.17 -70.73
N ARG A 263 8.00 -6.43 -69.76
CA ARG A 263 9.30 -6.67 -69.13
C ARG A 263 9.05 -6.70 -67.64
N TYR A 264 9.28 -7.87 -67.04
CA TYR A 264 9.42 -7.99 -65.60
C TYR A 264 10.65 -7.18 -65.18
N PHE A 265 10.45 -5.91 -64.85
CA PHE A 265 11.41 -5.22 -64.00
C PHE A 265 11.12 -5.66 -62.58
N LEU A 266 12.08 -6.39 -61.97
CA LEU A 266 12.16 -6.54 -60.54
C LEU A 266 11.94 -5.16 -59.93
N ARG A 267 10.81 -4.96 -59.25
CA ARG A 267 10.65 -3.82 -58.37
C ARG A 267 11.74 -4.00 -57.31
N ARG A 268 12.77 -3.15 -57.31
CA ARG A 268 13.69 -3.04 -56.17
C ARG A 268 12.80 -2.90 -54.95
N SER A 269 12.80 -3.90 -54.08
CA SER A 269 12.29 -3.70 -52.74
C SER A 269 13.20 -2.65 -52.12
N ASP A 270 12.61 -1.57 -51.60
CA ASP A 270 13.31 -0.73 -50.65
C ASP A 270 13.53 -1.59 -49.41
N ASN A 271 14.61 -2.37 -49.43
CA ASN A 271 15.15 -3.08 -48.28
C ASN A 271 15.70 -2.04 -47.29
N ARG A 272 14.82 -1.25 -46.69
CA ARG A 272 15.12 -0.70 -45.38
C ARG A 272 15.04 -1.89 -44.44
N ALA A 273 16.19 -2.28 -43.87
CA ALA A 273 16.30 -3.40 -42.95
C ALA A 273 15.14 -3.34 -41.94
N PRO A 274 14.36 -4.42 -41.75
CA PRO A 274 13.33 -4.42 -40.74
C PRO A 274 14.03 -4.30 -39.40
N PHE A 275 13.96 -3.12 -38.78
CA PHE A 275 14.41 -2.95 -37.41
C PHE A 275 13.59 -3.94 -36.57
N LEU A 276 14.27 -4.93 -36.00
CA LEU A 276 13.69 -5.90 -35.09
C LEU A 276 13.13 -5.17 -33.88
N LEU A 277 11.86 -4.77 -33.94
CA LEU A 277 11.11 -4.35 -32.77
C LEU A 277 11.01 -5.58 -31.84
N LYS A 278 11.74 -5.53 -30.72
CA LYS A 278 11.88 -6.58 -29.69
C LYS A 278 10.57 -7.19 -29.14
N ARG A 279 9.39 -6.70 -29.56
CA ARG A 279 8.09 -7.14 -29.03
C ARG A 279 7.48 -8.36 -29.72
N ASN A 280 7.88 -8.70 -30.96
CA ASN A 280 7.21 -9.76 -31.74
C ASN A 280 8.08 -10.98 -32.09
N ALA A 281 9.32 -11.07 -31.58
CA ALA A 281 10.06 -12.33 -31.63
C ALA A 281 9.44 -13.28 -30.58
N ARG A 282 8.72 -14.31 -31.03
CA ARG A 282 8.39 -15.46 -30.17
C ARG A 282 9.72 -15.93 -29.57
N ARG A 283 9.87 -15.81 -28.25
CA ARG A 283 11.10 -16.23 -27.55
C ARG A 283 11.46 -17.64 -27.98
N TYR A 284 12.66 -17.82 -28.50
CA TYR A 284 13.27 -19.13 -28.67
C TYR A 284 13.15 -19.87 -27.32
N ASN A 285 12.44 -21.01 -27.32
CA ASN A 285 12.25 -21.81 -26.13
C ASN A 285 13.30 -22.93 -26.17
N PRO A 286 14.38 -22.87 -25.37
CA PRO A 286 15.46 -23.86 -25.41
C PRO A 286 15.00 -25.27 -25.00
N LYS A 287 13.78 -25.42 -24.46
CA LYS A 287 13.19 -26.72 -24.11
C LYS A 287 12.47 -27.42 -25.28
N LYS A 288 12.34 -26.78 -26.44
CA LYS A 288 11.74 -27.40 -27.64
C LYS A 288 12.84 -27.80 -28.61
N THR A 289 12.86 -29.07 -29.01
CA THR A 289 13.64 -29.53 -30.16
C THR A 289 12.97 -28.98 -31.43
N TYR A 290 13.66 -28.08 -32.11
CA TYR A 290 13.19 -27.51 -33.37
C TYR A 290 13.76 -28.34 -34.51
N ASP A 291 12.89 -29.03 -35.25
CA ASP A 291 13.28 -29.69 -36.49
C ASP A 291 13.74 -28.62 -37.50
N LYS A 292 14.95 -28.79 -38.04
CA LYS A 292 15.56 -27.86 -39.00
C LYS A 292 14.94 -27.93 -40.39
N THR A 293 14.06 -28.90 -40.64
CA THR A 293 13.42 -29.13 -41.94
C THR A 293 12.03 -28.51 -41.95
N CYS A 294 11.79 -27.62 -42.92
CA CYS A 294 10.46 -27.06 -43.15
C CYS A 294 9.54 -28.16 -43.68
N ARG A 295 8.55 -28.58 -42.88
CA ARG A 295 7.54 -29.55 -43.31
C ARG A 295 6.37 -28.85 -44.00
N CYS A 296 5.82 -29.49 -45.03
CA CYS A 296 4.60 -29.06 -45.69
C CYS A 296 3.50 -28.87 -44.64
N PHE A 297 2.88 -27.69 -44.59
CA PHE A 297 1.85 -27.44 -43.58
C PHE A 297 0.66 -28.38 -43.78
N ILE A 298 0.34 -28.77 -45.02
CA ILE A 298 -0.87 -29.52 -45.38
C ILE A 298 -0.76 -31.02 -45.04
N CYS A 299 0.36 -31.66 -45.37
CA CYS A 299 0.57 -33.11 -45.20
C CYS A 299 1.77 -33.50 -44.31
N ASN A 300 2.44 -32.53 -43.68
CA ASN A 300 3.60 -32.72 -42.81
C ASN A 300 4.84 -33.42 -43.42
N SER A 301 4.88 -33.63 -44.74
CA SER A 301 6.07 -34.17 -45.42
C SER A 301 7.19 -33.12 -45.51
N PRO A 302 8.46 -33.50 -45.33
CA PRO A 302 9.60 -32.60 -45.47
C PRO A 302 9.99 -32.27 -46.93
N ASP A 303 9.49 -33.04 -47.91
CA ASP A 303 10.01 -33.02 -49.28
C ASP A 303 9.48 -31.87 -50.17
N HIS A 304 8.44 -31.16 -49.73
CA HIS A 304 7.84 -30.08 -50.52
C HIS A 304 7.19 -29.02 -49.63
N LEU A 305 6.99 -27.82 -50.21
CA LEU A 305 6.29 -26.72 -49.54
C LEU A 305 4.78 -26.82 -49.78
N SER A 306 3.97 -26.24 -48.88
CA SER A 306 2.50 -26.26 -48.94
C SER A 306 1.91 -25.76 -50.27
N ARG A 307 2.68 -24.99 -51.05
CA ARG A 307 2.24 -24.46 -52.34
C ARG A 307 2.27 -25.49 -53.47
N THR A 308 3.14 -26.50 -53.36
CA THR A 308 3.35 -27.59 -54.33
C THR A 308 2.86 -28.94 -53.77
N CYS A 309 2.02 -28.92 -52.74
CA CYS A 309 1.49 -30.12 -52.11
C CYS A 309 0.52 -30.84 -53.06
N PRO A 310 0.71 -32.13 -53.34
CA PRO A 310 -0.20 -32.92 -54.18
C PRO A 310 -1.58 -33.12 -53.52
N TYR A 311 -1.71 -32.91 -52.20
CA TYR A 311 -2.97 -33.02 -51.45
C TYR A 311 -3.62 -31.65 -51.13
N LYS A 312 -3.27 -30.60 -51.87
CA LYS A 312 -3.69 -29.22 -51.56
C LYS A 312 -5.21 -29.01 -51.55
N ASP A 313 -5.94 -29.81 -52.33
CA ASP A 313 -7.40 -29.69 -52.49
C ASP A 313 -8.18 -30.64 -51.57
N GLN A 314 -7.51 -31.49 -50.79
CA GLN A 314 -8.17 -32.34 -49.80
C GLN A 314 -8.36 -31.58 -48.48
N LYS A 315 -9.61 -31.44 -48.03
CA LYS A 315 -9.93 -30.84 -46.73
C LYS A 315 -9.26 -31.66 -45.64
N ARG A 316 -8.45 -31.00 -44.81
CA ARG A 316 -7.83 -31.59 -43.63
C ARG A 316 -8.89 -32.10 -42.65
N TYR A 317 -8.86 -33.40 -42.37
CA TYR A 317 -9.33 -33.88 -41.06
C TYR A 317 -8.33 -33.39 -40.01
N SER A 318 -8.82 -32.64 -39.02
CA SER A 318 -8.03 -32.17 -37.88
C SER A 318 -7.39 -33.36 -37.17
N SER A 319 -6.09 -33.29 -36.92
CA SER A 319 -5.24 -34.31 -36.27
C SER A 319 -5.54 -34.52 -34.78
N LYS A 320 -6.81 -34.43 -34.37
CA LYS A 320 -7.25 -34.72 -33.00
C LYS A 320 -7.66 -36.18 -32.80
N TYR A 321 -7.70 -36.98 -33.87
CA TYR A 321 -8.15 -38.37 -33.85
C TYR A 321 -7.03 -39.42 -33.97
N GLU A 322 -5.78 -39.02 -34.27
CA GLU A 322 -4.67 -39.99 -34.41
C GLU A 322 -3.92 -40.28 -33.10
N GLU A 323 -4.14 -39.51 -32.02
CA GLU A 323 -3.53 -39.81 -30.72
C GLU A 323 -4.23 -40.94 -29.94
N ASN A 324 -5.45 -41.33 -30.31
CA ASN A 324 -6.21 -42.39 -29.60
C ASN A 324 -6.05 -43.81 -30.19
N LYS A 325 -5.15 -44.03 -31.16
CA LYS A 325 -4.93 -45.36 -31.78
C LYS A 325 -3.53 -45.94 -31.57
N ARG A 326 -2.74 -45.39 -30.64
CA ARG A 326 -1.40 -45.89 -30.30
C ARG A 326 -1.26 -46.41 -28.87
N GLU A 327 -2.38 -46.65 -28.18
CA GLU A 327 -2.43 -47.37 -26.92
C GLU A 327 -3.31 -48.62 -27.11
N TYR A 328 -2.75 -49.65 -27.74
CA TYR A 328 -3.10 -51.06 -27.60
C TYR A 328 -1.84 -51.89 -27.77
#